data_AF-A0A7S0GHF8-F1
#
_entry.id   AF-A0A7S0GHF8-F1
#
_cell.length_a   1.000
_cell.length_b   1.000
_cell.length_c   1.000
_cell.angle_alpha   90.00
_cell.angle_beta   90.00
_cell.angle_gamma   90.00
#
_symmetry.space_group_name_H-M   'P 1'
#
loop_
_entity.id
_entity.type
_entity.pdbx_description
1 polymer ?
#
loop_
_entity_poly.entity_id
_entity_poly.type
_entity_poly.pdbx_seq_one_letter_code
_entity_poly.pdbx_strand_id
1 'polypeptide(L)'
;FINFFGMQRVGKPSDSVKASDIGRAVLKGEYSHAIDLVISGRYCLTSSDVSDEIQTARNLWATERNIARTLTSMQRSSSNGSFIREKTLLRGMKRYGIDNQQKVWDCLPFHVRTFYIHAY
;
A
#
# COMPACT_ATOMS: atom_id res chain seq x y z
N PHE A 1 -6.05 -25.94 -22.21
CA PHE A 1 -6.57 -24.76 -21.49
C PHE A 1 -5.61 -23.60 -21.70
N ILE A 2 -6.06 -22.36 -21.56
CA ILE A 2 -5.19 -21.18 -21.71
C ILE A 2 -4.60 -20.83 -20.33
N ASN A 3 -3.28 -20.66 -20.26
CA ASN A 3 -2.54 -20.44 -19.01
C ASN A 3 -2.45 -18.96 -18.66
N PHE A 4 -3.51 -18.39 -18.09
CA PHE A 4 -3.52 -17.01 -17.58
C PHE A 4 -3.29 -16.96 -16.07
N PHE A 5 -2.73 -15.83 -15.59
CA PHE A 5 -2.66 -15.57 -14.16
C PHE A 5 -4.05 -15.31 -13.57
N GLY A 6 -4.35 -15.98 -12.45
CA GLY A 6 -5.62 -15.83 -11.75
C GLY A 6 -5.72 -14.54 -10.90
N MET A 7 -6.95 -14.21 -10.50
CA MET A 7 -7.28 -13.01 -9.69
C MET A 7 -6.52 -12.93 -8.36
N GLN A 8 -6.06 -14.06 -7.80
CA GLN A 8 -5.24 -14.06 -6.59
C GLN A 8 -3.92 -13.29 -6.77
N ARG A 9 -3.37 -13.27 -7.99
CA ARG A 9 -2.08 -12.64 -8.29
C ARG A 9 -2.21 -11.17 -8.69
N VAL A 10 -3.24 -10.83 -9.47
CA VAL A 10 -3.45 -9.48 -10.01
C VAL A 10 -4.41 -8.62 -9.17
N GLY A 11 -5.26 -9.24 -8.37
CA GLY A 11 -6.37 -8.58 -7.67
C GLY A 11 -7.71 -8.80 -8.36
N LYS A 12 -8.81 -8.59 -7.63
CA LYS A 12 -10.16 -8.70 -8.20
C LYS A 12 -10.50 -7.42 -8.97
N PRO A 13 -11.39 -7.46 -9.97
CA PRO A 13 -11.85 -6.27 -10.67
C PRO A 13 -12.48 -5.22 -9.75
N SER A 14 -13.09 -5.65 -8.65
CA SER A 14 -13.73 -4.84 -7.61
C SER A 14 -12.75 -4.18 -6.63
N ASP A 15 -11.45 -4.48 -6.71
CA ASP A 15 -10.45 -3.88 -5.84
C ASP A 15 -10.14 -2.46 -6.34
N SER A 16 -10.24 -1.47 -5.46
CA SER A 16 -9.93 -0.06 -5.78
C SER A 16 -8.46 0.15 -6.17
N VAL A 17 -7.56 -0.67 -5.63
CA VAL A 17 -6.12 -0.63 -5.88
C VAL A 17 -5.65 -2.05 -6.19
N LYS A 18 -5.09 -2.24 -7.38
CA LYS A 18 -4.53 -3.53 -7.81
C LYS A 18 -3.03 -3.54 -7.67
N ALA A 19 -2.46 -4.74 -7.49
CA ALA A 19 -1.01 -4.88 -7.41
C ALA A 19 -0.34 -4.46 -8.73
N SER A 20 -1.00 -4.69 -9.86
CA SER A 20 -0.56 -4.25 -11.19
C SER A 20 -0.52 -2.73 -11.34
N ASP A 21 -1.46 -1.98 -10.73
CA ASP A 21 -1.46 -0.52 -10.77
C ASP A 21 -0.26 0.07 -10.02
N ILE A 22 0.10 -0.54 -8.87
CA ILE A 22 1.30 -0.20 -8.12
C ILE A 22 2.55 -0.53 -8.94
N GLY A 23 2.61 -1.73 -9.54
CA GLY A 23 3.71 -2.14 -10.41
C GLY A 23 3.92 -1.18 -11.58
N ARG A 24 2.84 -0.76 -12.24
CA ARG A 24 2.85 0.24 -13.32
C ARG A 24 3.45 1.57 -12.85
N ALA A 25 3.03 2.07 -11.69
CA ALA A 25 3.53 3.34 -11.15
C ALA A 25 5.03 3.27 -10.85
N VAL A 26 5.50 2.16 -10.27
CA VAL A 26 6.92 1.93 -9.99
C VAL A 26 7.75 1.91 -11.27
N LEU A 27 7.29 1.19 -12.31
CA LEU A 27 8.00 1.10 -13.59
C LEU A 27 8.06 2.44 -14.34
N LYS A 28 7.10 3.34 -14.10
CA LYS A 28 7.13 4.71 -14.61
C LYS A 28 8.01 5.67 -13.81
N GLY A 29 8.56 5.23 -12.67
CA GLY A 29 9.32 6.08 -11.75
C GLY A 29 8.45 6.98 -10.87
N GLU A 30 7.13 6.78 -10.85
CA GLU A 30 6.16 7.55 -10.08
C GLU A 30 6.09 7.02 -8.63
N TYR A 31 7.20 7.10 -7.89
CA TYR A 31 7.31 6.53 -6.54
C TYR A 31 6.35 7.17 -5.53
N SER A 32 6.07 8.48 -5.64
CA SER A 32 5.00 9.15 -4.87
C SER A 32 3.68 8.41 -4.99
N HIS A 33 3.26 8.20 -6.23
CA HIS A 33 1.98 7.59 -6.55
C HIS A 33 1.94 6.13 -6.13
N ALA A 34 3.02 5.38 -6.36
CA ALA A 34 3.13 4.00 -5.90
C ALA A 34 3.00 3.87 -4.37
N ILE A 35 3.65 4.76 -3.62
CA ILE A 35 3.57 4.77 -2.16
C ILE A 35 2.17 5.16 -1.69
N ASP A 36 1.56 6.17 -2.31
CA ASP A 36 0.18 6.56 -2.01
C ASP A 36 -0.79 5.40 -2.25
N LEU A 37 -0.65 4.66 -3.35
CA LEU A 37 -1.46 3.47 -3.65
C LEU A 37 -1.29 2.35 -2.62
N VAL A 38 -0.07 2.12 -2.13
CA VAL A 38 0.18 1.13 -1.07
C VAL A 38 -0.49 1.54 0.23
N ILE A 39 -0.38 2.81 0.63
CA ILE A 39 -0.95 3.30 1.90
C ILE A 39 -2.48 3.40 1.84
N SER A 40 -3.04 3.85 0.71
CA SER A 40 -4.49 3.82 0.48
C SER A 40 -5.04 2.40 0.48
N GLY A 41 -4.20 1.44 0.07
CA GLY A 41 -4.50 0.02 0.08
C GLY A 41 -5.70 -0.37 -0.78
N ARG A 42 -6.12 -1.62 -0.67
CA ARG A 42 -7.36 -2.10 -1.29
C ARG A 42 -8.55 -1.61 -0.46
N TYR A 43 -9.27 -0.58 -0.90
CA TYR A 43 -10.69 -0.52 -0.56
C TYR A 43 -11.32 -1.69 -1.30
N CYS A 44 -11.53 -2.82 -0.62
CA CYS A 44 -12.54 -3.73 -1.15
C CYS A 44 -13.88 -2.99 -1.00
N LEU A 45 -14.61 -2.88 -2.09
CA LEU A 45 -15.97 -2.33 -2.09
C LEU A 45 -16.94 -3.19 -1.25
N THR A 46 -16.50 -4.37 -0.81
CA THR A 46 -17.20 -5.24 0.14
C THR A 46 -16.72 -4.91 1.56
N SER A 47 -17.26 -3.83 2.11
CA SER A 47 -17.02 -3.26 3.44
C SER A 47 -17.11 -4.25 4.62
N SER A 48 -17.57 -5.48 4.39
CA SER A 48 -17.77 -6.51 5.42
C SER A 48 -16.49 -7.16 5.95
N ASP A 49 -15.37 -7.10 5.23
CA ASP A 49 -14.11 -7.79 5.60
C ASP A 49 -12.99 -6.85 6.12
N VAL A 50 -13.21 -5.53 6.11
CA VAL A 50 -12.20 -4.55 6.52
C VAL A 50 -12.63 -3.90 7.82
N SER A 51 -11.90 -4.18 8.90
CA SER A 51 -12.13 -3.56 10.22
C SER A 51 -12.21 -2.03 10.12
N ASP A 52 -13.12 -1.42 10.88
CA ASP A 52 -13.30 0.03 10.96
C ASP A 52 -11.99 0.77 11.29
N GLU A 53 -11.12 0.12 12.06
CA GLU A 53 -9.79 0.63 12.41
C GLU A 53 -8.89 0.80 11.18
N ILE A 54 -9.04 -0.08 10.17
CA ILE A 54 -8.26 -0.02 8.95
C ILE A 54 -8.75 1.15 8.07
N GLN A 55 -10.07 1.32 7.99
CA GLN A 55 -10.67 2.41 7.23
C GLN A 55 -10.34 3.77 7.83
N THR A 56 -10.39 3.89 9.16
CA THR A 56 -10.03 5.13 9.87
C THR A 56 -8.57 5.52 9.65
N ALA A 57 -7.64 4.57 9.70
CA ALA A 57 -6.23 4.83 9.43
C ALA A 57 -5.99 5.32 7.98
N ARG A 58 -6.67 4.72 7.00
CA ARG A 58 -6.58 5.12 5.59
C ARG A 58 -7.22 6.48 5.34
N ASN A 59 -8.37 6.74 5.95
CA ASN A 59 -9.03 8.05 5.90
C ASN A 59 -8.12 9.15 6.46
N LEU A 60 -7.46 8.90 7.59
CA LEU A 60 -6.49 9.85 8.17
C LEU A 60 -5.32 10.15 7.23
N TRP A 61 -4.83 9.16 6.49
CA TRP A 61 -3.81 9.40 5.47
C TRP A 61 -4.35 10.27 4.33
N ALA A 62 -5.55 9.95 3.84
CA ALA A 62 -6.18 10.67 2.73
C ALA A 62 -6.49 12.13 3.06
N THR A 63 -6.91 12.44 4.30
CA THR A 63 -7.31 13.79 4.70
C THR A 63 -6.14 14.61 5.26
N GLU A 64 -5.34 14.06 6.16
CA GLU A 64 -4.35 14.83 6.91
C GLU A 64 -2.93 14.70 6.35
N ARG A 65 -2.64 13.63 5.57
CA ARG A 65 -1.27 13.26 5.14
C ARG A 65 -0.23 13.32 6.27
N ASN A 66 -0.67 13.12 7.52
CA ASN A 66 0.16 13.25 8.70
C ASN A 66 0.77 11.91 9.10
N ILE A 67 2.04 11.72 8.76
CA ILE A 67 2.79 10.48 8.98
C ILE A 67 2.69 9.97 10.43
N ALA A 68 2.84 10.85 11.42
CA ALA A 68 2.86 10.46 12.83
C ALA A 68 1.48 10.00 13.33
N ARG A 69 0.41 10.71 12.94
CA ARG A 69 -0.96 10.36 13.31
C ARG A 69 -1.41 9.08 12.63
N THR A 70 -1.13 8.93 11.34
CA THR A 70 -1.45 7.71 10.58
C THR A 70 -0.72 6.49 11.17
N LEU A 71 0.57 6.60 11.49
CA LEU A 71 1.32 5.52 12.15
C LEU A 71 0.71 5.10 13.49
N THR A 72 0.30 6.07 14.30
CA THR A 72 -0.29 5.81 15.62
C THR A 72 -1.65 5.11 15.48
N SER A 73 -2.47 5.53 14.52
CA SER A 73 -3.74 4.86 14.20
C SER A 73 -3.52 3.42 13.74
N MET A 74 -2.57 3.17 12.82
CA MET A 74 -2.24 1.82 12.33
C MET A 74 -1.62 0.92 13.41
N GLN A 75 -0.96 1.48 14.43
CA GLN A 75 -0.42 0.70 15.56
C GLN A 75 -1.51 0.14 16.47
N ARG A 76 -2.59 0.91 16.67
CA ARG A 76 -3.74 0.49 17.49
C ARG A 76 -4.54 -0.64 16.84
N SER A 77 -4.60 -0.67 15.51
CA SER A 77 -5.28 -1.72 14.75
C SER A 77 -4.50 -3.04 14.68
N SER A 78 -4.07 -3.57 15.82
CA SER A 78 -3.13 -4.71 15.93
C SER A 78 -3.69 -6.05 15.42
N SER A 79 -4.81 -6.08 14.69
CA SER A 79 -5.32 -7.31 14.11
C SER A 79 -4.42 -7.77 12.93
N ASN A 80 -3.73 -8.90 13.15
CA ASN A 80 -3.14 -9.77 12.12
C ASN A 80 -2.34 -9.10 10.97
N GLY A 81 -1.31 -8.30 11.29
CA GLY A 81 -0.31 -7.89 10.30
C GLY A 81 -0.81 -7.02 9.13
N SER A 82 -2.03 -6.47 9.23
CA SER A 82 -2.75 -5.80 8.14
C SER A 82 -2.13 -4.49 7.62
N PHE A 83 -1.00 -4.06 8.19
CA PHE A 83 -0.34 -2.78 7.87
C PHE A 83 1.20 -2.83 7.81
N ILE A 84 1.80 -4.00 7.62
CA ILE A 84 3.27 -4.12 7.68
C ILE A 84 3.96 -3.28 6.59
N ARG A 85 3.37 -3.20 5.38
CA ARG A 85 3.95 -2.50 4.24
C ARG A 85 3.80 -0.98 4.41
N GLU A 86 2.61 -0.55 4.79
CA GLU A 86 2.22 0.82 5.04
C GLU A 86 3.03 1.41 6.19
N LYS A 87 3.16 0.69 7.32
CA LYS A 87 4.03 1.09 8.44
C LYS A 87 5.48 1.23 8.02
N THR A 88 5.99 0.32 7.19
CA THR A 88 7.37 0.38 6.69
C THR A 88 7.59 1.63 5.84
N LEU A 89 6.67 1.95 4.93
CA LEU A 89 6.74 3.15 4.10
C LEU A 89 6.63 4.43 4.94
N LEU A 90 5.66 4.52 5.86
CA LEU A 90 5.51 5.69 6.73
C LEU A 90 6.73 5.90 7.64
N ARG A 91 7.35 4.82 8.15
CA ARG A 91 8.62 4.91 8.88
C ARG A 91 9.77 5.37 7.97
N GLY A 92 9.80 4.90 6.73
CA GLY A 92 10.74 5.35 5.71
C GLY A 92 10.61 6.85 5.46
N MET A 93 9.39 7.36 5.28
CA MET A 93 9.12 8.79 5.11
C MET A 93 9.59 9.60 6.31
N LYS A 94 9.34 9.13 7.53
CA LYS A 94 9.82 9.78 8.75
C LYS A 94 11.35 9.86 8.82
N ARG A 95 12.05 8.86 8.26
CA ARG A 95 13.53 8.79 8.29
C ARG A 95 14.21 9.57 7.16
N TYR A 96 13.70 9.48 5.94
CA TYR A 96 14.36 10.01 4.74
C TYR A 96 13.74 11.31 4.21
N GLY A 97 12.63 11.75 4.80
CA GLY A 97 11.85 12.88 4.32
C GLY A 97 10.88 12.50 3.20
N ILE A 98 9.95 13.41 2.90
CA ILE A 98 8.90 13.20 1.89
C ILE A 98 9.46 13.36 0.47
N ASP A 99 10.58 14.08 0.32
CA ASP A 99 11.19 14.38 -0.97
C ASP A 99 11.94 13.17 -1.57
N ASN A 100 12.45 12.26 -0.71
CA ASN A 100 13.26 11.11 -1.13
C ASN A 100 12.42 9.84 -1.31
N GLN A 101 11.41 9.89 -2.16
CA GLN A 101 10.42 8.82 -2.34
C GLN A 101 11.01 7.49 -2.78
N GLN A 102 12.07 7.52 -3.59
CA GLN A 102 12.77 6.30 -4.00
C GLN A 102 13.42 5.59 -2.80
N LYS A 103 14.08 6.33 -1.90
CA LYS A 103 14.65 5.76 -0.67
C LYS A 103 13.57 5.22 0.27
N VAL A 104 12.41 5.88 0.30
CA VAL A 104 11.23 5.41 1.05
C VAL A 104 10.73 4.09 0.46
N TRP A 105 10.61 3.99 -0.86
CA TRP A 105 10.21 2.74 -1.53
C TRP A 105 11.20 1.60 -1.25
N ASP A 106 12.50 1.89 -1.27
CA ASP A 106 13.57 0.91 -1.00
C ASP A 106 13.59 0.39 0.44
N CYS A 107 12.84 1.01 1.36
CA CYS A 107 12.62 0.47 2.69
C CYS A 107 11.79 -0.83 2.66
N LEU A 108 11.01 -1.07 1.60
CA LEU A 108 10.27 -2.31 1.44
C LEU A 108 11.24 -3.49 1.19
N PRO A 109 10.97 -4.67 1.79
CA PRO A 109 11.73 -5.87 1.49
C PRO A 109 11.73 -6.17 -0.01
N PHE A 110 12.86 -6.69 -0.52
CA PHE A 110 13.04 -6.98 -1.95
C PHE A 110 11.87 -7.80 -2.55
N HIS A 111 11.45 -8.87 -1.87
CA HIS A 111 10.36 -9.72 -2.33
C HIS A 111 9.02 -8.97 -2.51
N VAL A 112 8.75 -7.94 -1.69
CA VAL A 112 7.54 -7.11 -1.81
C VAL A 112 7.63 -6.18 -3.01
N ARG A 113 8.79 -5.56 -3.23
CA ARG A 113 9.02 -4.69 -4.40
C ARG A 113 8.87 -5.49 -5.70
N THR A 114 9.51 -6.65 -5.77
CA THR A 114 9.45 -7.56 -6.91
C THR A 114 8.04 -8.11 -7.15
N PHE A 115 7.26 -8.36 -6.09
CA PHE A 115 5.87 -8.76 -6.21
C PHE A 115 5.02 -7.76 -7.00
N TYR A 116 5.13 -6.45 -6.71
CA TYR A 116 4.36 -5.44 -7.44
C TYR A 116 4.78 -5.34 -8.90
N ILE A 117 6.07 -5.44 -9.18
CA ILE A 117 6.60 -5.42 -10.55
C ILE A 117 6.09 -6.63 -11.34
N HIS A 118 6.10 -7.83 -10.75
CA HIS A 118 5.59 -9.05 -11.40
C HIS A 118 4.07 -9.15 -11.51
N ALA A 119 3.35 -8.26 -10.83
CA ALA A 119 1.90 -8.19 -10.94
C ALA A 119 1.44 -7.36 -12.15
N TYR A 120 2.30 -6.48 -12.68
CA TYR A 120 2.10 -5.73 -13.92
C TYR A 120 2.60 -6.54 -15.12
#